data_AF-A0A8S1NFZ9-F1
#
_entry.id   AF-A0A8S1NFZ9-F1
#
_cell.length_a   1.000
_cell.length_b   1.000
_cell.length_c   1.000
_cell.angle_alpha   90.00
_cell.angle_beta   90.00
_cell.angle_gamma   90.00
#
_symmetry.space_group_name_H-M   'P 1'
#
loop_
_entity.id
_entity.type
_entity.pdbx_description
1 polymer ?
#
loop_
_entity_poly.entity_id
_entity_poly.type
_entity_poly.pdbx_seq_one_letter_code
_entity_poly.pdbx_strand_id
1 'polypeptide(L)'
;MDQFQESIISRTLFSVVKAWKIQNRLNILIGTDNMGKIIRKLVIGWQVGREKFLLMLGDTTLKMVQNKGYGNNQLIIIGGKFYFLRIINSQAKIYEIGVYHNGTKRGNWKLIYGFQEIGGGSYNKQGQKNGKWIEQSDGFWKKSQVTYSGEYNNGKKVGLWEIFCNQEGKNKQLQLIGCGQYAEKQGYNDFGGSIKIGKWIEISDDLWDKSNVFYNGIYKNGQKIGRWDIYAKQSGVCNDFELMYQKIDNMYFKLVVVDHIKKLILEIQLRLGSGLIQMMVFGMSVM
;
A
#
# COMPACT_ATOMS: atom_id res chain seq x y z
N MET A 1 15.93 -8.51 18.03
CA MET A 1 15.13 -9.56 17.36
C MET A 1 13.68 -9.22 17.66
N ASP A 2 12.79 -9.17 16.67
CA ASP A 2 11.38 -8.89 16.97
C ASP A 2 10.77 -10.13 17.65
N GLN A 3 10.06 -9.93 18.76
CA GLN A 3 9.41 -11.02 19.55
C GLN A 3 8.54 -11.93 18.67
N PHE A 4 8.09 -11.42 17.53
CA PHE A 4 7.29 -12.13 16.54
C PHE A 4 8.06 -13.23 15.78
N GLN A 5 9.32 -12.99 15.39
CA GLN A 5 10.13 -14.02 14.72
C GLN A 5 10.55 -15.13 15.69
N GLU A 6 10.87 -14.76 16.94
CA GLU A 6 11.10 -15.75 18.00
C GLU A 6 9.83 -16.56 18.30
N SER A 7 8.65 -15.94 18.24
CA SER A 7 7.35 -16.62 18.42
C SER A 7 7.04 -17.63 17.31
N ILE A 8 7.23 -17.28 16.03
CA ILE A 8 6.97 -18.23 14.92
C ILE A 8 7.96 -19.41 15.00
N ILE A 9 9.23 -19.13 15.24
CA ILE A 9 10.28 -20.16 15.34
C ILE A 9 10.04 -21.06 16.55
N SER A 10 9.68 -20.47 17.70
CA SER A 10 9.31 -21.20 18.91
C SER A 10 8.12 -22.13 18.66
N ARG A 11 7.07 -21.66 17.97
CA ARG A 11 5.89 -22.48 17.63
C ARG A 11 6.23 -23.63 16.69
N THR A 12 7.07 -23.41 15.68
CA THR A 12 7.48 -24.47 14.74
C THR A 12 8.37 -25.50 15.41
N LEU A 13 9.37 -25.08 16.19
CA LEU A 13 10.22 -25.97 16.98
C LEU A 13 9.41 -26.74 18.03
N PHE A 14 8.47 -26.08 18.70
CA PHE A 14 7.57 -26.71 19.67
C PHE A 14 6.70 -27.78 19.02
N SER A 15 6.20 -27.53 17.81
CA SER A 15 5.39 -28.50 17.04
C SER A 15 6.20 -29.73 16.63
N VAL A 16 7.46 -29.52 16.20
CA VAL A 16 8.40 -30.61 15.86
C VAL A 16 8.78 -31.42 17.11
N VAL A 17 9.06 -30.76 18.23
CA VAL A 17 9.38 -31.43 19.51
C VAL A 17 8.17 -32.21 20.05
N LYS A 18 6.95 -31.69 19.88
CA LYS A 18 5.71 -32.38 20.27
C LYS A 18 5.46 -33.61 19.41
N ALA A 19 5.63 -33.50 18.08
CA ALA A 19 5.54 -34.63 17.16
C ALA A 19 6.56 -35.73 17.49
N TRP A 20 7.80 -35.33 17.83
CA TRP A 20 8.86 -36.25 18.26
C TRP A 20 8.52 -36.96 19.59
N LYS A 21 7.99 -36.24 20.59
CA LYS A 21 7.53 -36.83 21.86
C LYS A 21 6.39 -37.82 21.65
N ILE A 22 5.48 -37.56 20.70
CA ILE A 22 4.38 -38.46 20.35
C ILE A 22 4.91 -39.73 19.66
N GLN A 23 5.82 -39.60 18.68
CA GLN A 23 6.44 -40.75 18.01
C GLN A 23 7.24 -41.64 18.99
N ASN A 24 8.01 -41.04 19.91
CA ASN A 24 8.73 -41.80 20.93
C ASN A 24 7.80 -42.54 21.90
N ARG A 25 6.65 -41.95 22.26
CA ARG A 25 5.64 -42.62 23.10
C ARG A 25 4.96 -43.80 22.40
N LEU A 26 4.87 -43.76 21.07
CA LEU A 26 4.23 -44.80 20.26
C LEU A 26 5.19 -45.93 19.85
N ASN A 27 6.47 -45.88 20.25
CA ASN A 27 7.48 -46.91 19.97
C ASN A 27 7.58 -47.30 18.48
N ILE A 28 7.31 -46.36 17.58
CA ILE A 28 7.44 -46.54 16.13
C ILE A 28 8.94 -46.47 15.81
N LEU A 29 9.63 -47.58 16.07
CA LEU A 29 11.09 -47.69 16.13
C LEU A 29 11.76 -47.83 14.75
N ILE A 30 11.24 -47.12 13.74
CA ILE A 30 11.83 -47.07 12.40
C ILE A 30 12.11 -45.60 12.06
N GLY A 31 13.34 -45.13 12.30
CA GLY A 31 13.84 -43.88 11.73
C GLY A 31 14.28 -42.77 12.70
N THR A 32 14.40 -43.02 14.00
CA THR A 32 14.84 -42.00 14.99
C THR A 32 16.22 -41.41 14.68
N ASP A 33 17.17 -42.24 14.24
CA ASP A 33 18.51 -41.79 13.83
C ASP A 33 18.50 -40.91 12.57
N ASN A 34 17.59 -41.18 11.63
CA ASN A 34 17.44 -40.37 10.43
C ASN A 34 16.77 -39.02 10.74
N MET A 35 15.79 -39.00 11.65
CA MET A 35 15.12 -37.76 12.05
C MET A 35 16.07 -36.84 12.84
N GLY A 36 16.91 -37.40 13.71
CA GLY A 36 17.97 -36.64 14.39
C GLY A 36 18.96 -36.01 13.40
N LYS A 37 19.37 -36.74 12.36
CA LYS A 37 20.23 -36.21 11.28
C LYS A 37 19.53 -35.11 10.46
N ILE A 38 18.23 -35.23 10.18
CA ILE A 38 17.44 -34.23 9.47
C ILE A 38 17.32 -32.95 10.29
N ILE A 39 16.99 -33.05 11.59
CA ILE A 39 16.89 -31.87 12.47
C ILE A 39 18.24 -31.16 12.58
N ARG A 40 19.35 -31.89 12.76
CA ARG A 40 20.69 -31.28 12.78
C ARG A 40 21.02 -30.58 11.46
N LYS A 41 20.72 -31.18 10.30
CA LYS A 41 20.92 -30.54 8.99
C LYS A 41 20.09 -29.27 8.82
N LEU A 42 18.83 -29.27 9.29
CA LEU A 42 17.97 -28.09 9.23
C LEU A 42 18.45 -26.97 10.15
N VAL A 43 18.88 -27.28 11.37
CA VAL A 43 19.43 -26.31 12.33
C VAL A 43 20.74 -25.72 11.81
N ILE A 44 21.67 -26.55 11.34
CA ILE A 44 22.95 -26.10 10.77
C ILE A 44 22.71 -25.28 9.50
N GLY A 45 21.83 -25.73 8.60
CA GLY A 45 21.48 -24.99 7.38
C GLY A 45 20.85 -23.63 7.68
N TRP A 46 19.99 -23.55 8.69
CA TRP A 46 19.42 -22.29 9.15
C TRP A 46 20.49 -21.38 9.78
N GLN A 47 21.38 -21.91 10.61
CA GLN A 47 22.42 -21.14 11.27
C GLN A 47 23.43 -20.59 10.25
N VAL A 48 23.87 -21.41 9.29
CA VAL A 48 24.72 -20.99 8.17
C VAL A 48 24.02 -19.99 7.26
N GLY A 49 22.73 -20.19 6.97
CA GLY A 49 21.92 -19.24 6.19
C GLY A 49 21.75 -17.90 6.90
N ARG A 50 21.51 -17.92 8.21
CA ARG A 50 21.43 -16.75 9.07
C ARG A 50 22.77 -16.02 9.14
N GLU A 51 23.89 -16.71 9.33
CA GLU A 51 25.22 -16.11 9.36
C GLU A 51 25.60 -15.50 8.01
N LYS A 52 25.33 -16.19 6.89
CA LYS A 52 25.51 -15.61 5.54
C LYS A 52 24.63 -14.38 5.31
N PHE A 53 23.37 -14.41 5.76
CA PHE A 53 22.48 -13.26 5.67
C PHE A 53 22.93 -12.10 6.55
N LEU A 54 23.42 -12.37 7.76
CA LEU A 54 23.97 -11.38 8.68
C LEU A 54 25.31 -10.81 8.21
N LEU A 55 26.17 -11.62 7.58
CA LEU A 55 27.40 -11.18 6.91
C LEU A 55 27.08 -10.35 5.67
N MET A 56 26.11 -10.77 4.87
CA MET A 56 25.62 -9.97 3.74
C MET A 56 25.07 -8.63 4.24
N LEU A 57 24.26 -8.63 5.31
CA LEU A 57 23.82 -7.40 5.96
C LEU A 57 24.98 -6.59 6.52
N GLY A 58 25.96 -7.22 7.18
CA GLY A 58 27.13 -6.58 7.78
C GLY A 58 28.04 -5.91 6.76
N ASP A 59 28.39 -6.59 5.68
CA ASP A 59 29.15 -6.04 4.55
C ASP A 59 28.38 -4.96 3.82
N THR A 60 27.05 -5.12 3.70
CA THR A 60 26.19 -4.07 3.17
C THR A 60 26.19 -2.87 4.13
N THR A 61 26.19 -3.10 5.45
CA THR A 61 26.23 -2.05 6.50
C THR A 61 27.58 -1.33 6.52
N LEU A 62 28.69 -2.04 6.30
CA LEU A 62 30.03 -1.46 6.20
C LEU A 62 30.16 -0.59 4.94
N LYS A 63 29.61 -1.05 3.81
CA LYS A 63 29.48 -0.25 2.58
C LYS A 63 28.48 0.91 2.73
N MET A 64 27.47 0.79 3.60
CA MET A 64 26.53 1.86 3.96
C MET A 64 27.20 2.98 4.76
N VAL A 65 28.20 2.68 5.60
CA VAL A 65 28.93 3.69 6.41
C VAL A 65 29.86 4.55 5.55
N GLN A 66 30.47 3.98 4.51
CA GLN A 66 31.41 4.69 3.63
C GLN A 66 30.75 5.68 2.67
N ASN A 67 29.43 5.61 2.47
CA ASN A 67 28.67 6.45 1.53
C ASN A 67 28.07 7.74 2.12
N LYS A 68 28.52 8.17 3.32
CA LYS A 68 28.08 9.44 3.94
C LYS A 68 28.34 10.70 3.09
N GLY A 69 29.13 10.62 2.01
CA GLY A 69 29.39 11.74 1.10
C GLY A 69 28.29 12.02 0.05
N TYR A 70 27.38 11.09 -0.22
CA TYR A 70 26.41 11.18 -1.34
C TYR A 70 24.94 11.20 -0.89
N GLY A 71 24.59 12.00 0.12
CA GLY A 71 23.20 12.22 0.53
C GLY A 71 22.42 10.96 0.96
N ASN A 72 21.11 11.09 1.21
CA ASN A 72 20.24 10.03 1.77
C ASN A 72 19.87 8.91 0.78
N ASN A 73 20.65 8.71 -0.28
CA ASN A 73 20.40 7.72 -1.33
C ASN A 73 21.45 6.60 -1.22
N GLN A 74 21.00 5.36 -1.13
CA GLN A 74 21.88 4.19 -1.09
C GLN A 74 21.61 3.27 -2.29
N LEU A 75 22.66 2.86 -2.98
CA LEU A 75 22.59 1.86 -4.05
C LEU A 75 22.82 0.47 -3.45
N ILE A 76 21.93 -0.47 -3.77
CA ILE A 76 21.99 -1.86 -3.33
C ILE A 76 21.94 -2.77 -4.56
N ILE A 77 22.82 -3.77 -4.63
CA ILE A 77 22.86 -4.74 -5.73
C ILE A 77 22.38 -6.09 -5.18
N ILE A 78 21.27 -6.62 -5.72
CA ILE A 78 20.73 -7.93 -5.34
C ILE A 78 20.51 -8.75 -6.61
N GLY A 79 21.24 -9.86 -6.77
CA GLY A 79 21.09 -10.76 -7.91
C GLY A 79 21.36 -10.08 -9.26
N GLY A 80 22.36 -9.18 -9.33
CA GLY A 80 22.71 -8.43 -10.54
C GLY A 80 21.76 -7.30 -10.92
N LYS A 81 20.71 -7.04 -10.12
CA LYS A 81 19.81 -5.89 -10.30
C LYS A 81 20.16 -4.76 -9.35
N PHE A 82 20.07 -3.53 -9.84
CA PHE A 82 20.30 -2.30 -9.09
C PHE A 82 19.00 -1.84 -8.44
N TYR A 83 19.00 -1.74 -7.11
CA TYR A 83 17.93 -1.18 -6.31
C TYR A 83 18.42 0.08 -5.64
N PHE A 84 17.55 1.06 -5.54
CA PHE A 84 17.82 2.28 -4.82
C PHE A 84 16.98 2.31 -3.56
N LEU A 85 17.63 2.59 -2.45
CA LEU A 85 17.02 2.81 -1.15
C LEU A 85 17.11 4.29 -0.84
N ARG A 86 15.96 4.94 -0.70
CA ARG A 86 15.87 6.36 -0.35
C ARG A 86 15.09 6.55 0.94
N ILE A 87 15.63 7.31 1.89
CA ILE A 87 14.89 7.75 3.07
C ILE A 87 14.01 8.92 2.66
N ILE A 88 12.69 8.76 2.77
CA ILE A 88 11.70 9.78 2.38
C ILE A 88 11.04 10.48 3.56
N ASN A 89 11.05 9.85 4.74
CA ASN A 89 10.63 10.46 6.00
C ASN A 89 11.62 9.99 7.09
N SER A 90 12.46 10.91 7.56
CA SER A 90 13.53 10.60 8.52
C SER A 90 13.01 10.31 9.92
N GLN A 91 11.93 10.97 10.33
CA GLN A 91 11.30 10.77 11.63
C GLN A 91 10.72 9.36 11.74
N ALA A 92 10.07 8.89 10.68
CA ALA A 92 9.49 7.56 10.61
C ALA A 92 10.47 6.50 10.07
N LYS A 93 11.64 6.88 9.54
CA LYS A 93 12.57 5.95 8.86
C LYS A 93 11.85 5.13 7.78
N ILE A 94 11.15 5.82 6.88
CA ILE A 94 10.48 5.17 5.76
C ILE A 94 11.44 5.13 4.58
N TYR A 95 11.53 3.94 4.01
CA TYR A 95 12.37 3.66 2.87
C TYR A 95 11.52 3.46 1.63
N GLU A 96 12.00 3.98 0.51
CA GLU A 96 11.45 3.70 -0.79
C GLU A 96 12.42 2.78 -1.56
N ILE A 97 11.89 1.70 -2.15
CA ILE A 97 12.65 0.68 -2.89
C ILE A 97 12.08 0.52 -4.30
N GLY A 98 12.94 0.60 -5.30
CA GLY A 98 12.57 0.33 -6.69
C GLY A 98 13.77 0.38 -7.64
N VAL A 99 13.47 0.40 -8.93
CA VAL A 99 14.47 0.37 -10.01
C VAL A 99 14.51 1.71 -10.72
N TYR A 100 15.72 2.21 -10.92
CA TYR A 100 15.98 3.33 -11.82
C TYR A 100 16.43 2.82 -13.18
N HIS A 101 16.05 3.54 -14.22
CA HIS A 101 16.57 3.39 -15.58
C HIS A 101 16.96 4.76 -16.09
N ASN A 102 18.26 4.97 -16.35
CA ASN A 102 18.83 6.25 -16.80
C ASN A 102 18.40 7.44 -15.91
N GLY A 103 18.59 7.31 -14.60
CA GLY A 103 18.22 8.35 -13.63
C GLY A 103 16.72 8.54 -13.39
N THR A 104 15.87 7.78 -14.07
CA THR A 104 14.40 7.89 -13.98
C THR A 104 13.80 6.67 -13.26
N LYS A 105 12.87 6.88 -12.32
CA LYS A 105 12.17 5.78 -11.64
C LYS A 105 11.32 4.98 -12.62
N ARG A 106 11.33 3.64 -12.53
CA ARG A 106 10.53 2.76 -13.40
C ARG A 106 9.93 1.59 -12.66
N GLY A 107 8.81 1.08 -13.18
CA GLY A 107 8.20 -0.17 -12.72
C GLY A 107 7.63 -0.04 -11.31
N ASN A 108 7.60 -1.14 -10.57
CA ASN A 108 7.01 -1.19 -9.24
C ASN A 108 7.96 -0.65 -8.16
N TRP A 109 7.41 0.17 -7.29
CA TRP A 109 8.08 0.84 -6.18
C TRP A 109 7.33 0.53 -4.89
N LYS A 110 8.08 0.30 -3.82
CA LYS A 110 7.57 -0.10 -2.51
C LYS A 110 7.98 0.90 -1.45
N LEU A 111 7.07 1.18 -0.53
CA LEU A 111 7.34 1.94 0.69
C LEU A 111 7.46 0.94 1.85
N ILE A 112 8.63 0.92 2.49
CA ILE A 112 8.95 0.03 3.60
C ILE A 112 9.09 0.85 4.88
N TYR A 113 8.35 0.47 5.91
CA TYR A 113 8.45 1.02 7.25
C TYR A 113 8.77 -0.11 8.24
N GLY A 114 9.90 0.02 8.94
CA GLY A 114 10.49 -1.10 9.70
C GLY A 114 10.88 -2.24 8.75
N PHE A 115 10.03 -3.26 8.66
CA PHE A 115 10.20 -4.42 7.77
C PHE A 115 8.91 -4.78 7.03
N GLN A 116 7.92 -3.88 7.04
CA GLN A 116 6.62 -4.10 6.42
C GLN A 116 6.44 -3.17 5.22
N GLU A 117 5.90 -3.72 4.13
CA GLU A 117 5.43 -2.93 3.00
C GLU A 117 4.15 -2.19 3.44
N ILE A 118 4.20 -0.87 3.43
CA ILE A 118 3.10 0.02 3.85
C ILE A 118 2.47 0.76 2.67
N GLY A 119 3.09 0.68 1.49
CA GLY A 119 2.55 1.30 0.28
C GLY A 119 3.50 1.23 -0.90
N GLY A 120 3.31 2.15 -1.84
CA GLY A 120 4.01 2.16 -3.13
C GLY A 120 3.05 2.14 -4.31
N GLY A 121 3.58 1.84 -5.49
CA GLY A 121 2.83 1.80 -6.75
C GLY A 121 3.76 1.62 -7.93
N SER A 122 3.34 2.02 -9.14
CA SER A 122 4.14 1.86 -10.35
C SER A 122 4.47 3.19 -11.02
N TYR A 123 5.64 3.25 -11.65
CA TYR A 123 6.08 4.36 -12.50
C TYR A 123 6.12 3.94 -13.97
N ASN A 124 5.62 4.80 -14.85
CA ASN A 124 5.56 4.56 -16.29
C ASN A 124 6.92 4.78 -17.02
N LYS A 125 6.92 4.49 -18.32
CA LYS A 125 7.61 5.24 -19.40
C LYS A 125 8.49 6.45 -19.04
N GLN A 126 7.85 7.43 -18.42
CA GLN A 126 8.37 8.79 -18.28
C GLN A 126 8.80 9.07 -16.84
N GLY A 127 8.79 8.07 -15.96
CA GLY A 127 9.06 8.26 -14.54
C GLY A 127 7.94 8.94 -13.78
N GLN A 128 6.72 8.89 -14.30
CA GLN A 128 5.54 9.42 -13.65
C GLN A 128 4.77 8.29 -12.97
N LYS A 129 4.17 8.58 -11.81
CA LYS A 129 3.29 7.63 -11.10
C LYS A 129 2.13 7.21 -12.01
N ASN A 130 1.82 5.93 -12.06
CA ASN A 130 0.76 5.38 -12.89
C ASN A 130 0.11 4.15 -12.24
N GLY A 131 -1.22 4.02 -12.38
CA GLY A 131 -2.01 2.95 -11.79
C GLY A 131 -2.25 3.15 -10.29
N LYS A 132 -2.49 2.05 -9.57
CA LYS A 132 -2.79 2.07 -8.14
C LYS A 132 -1.58 2.50 -7.32
N TRP A 133 -1.83 3.34 -6.32
CA TRP A 133 -0.84 3.83 -5.38
C TRP A 133 -1.36 3.83 -3.95
N ILE A 134 -0.45 3.64 -3.02
CA ILE A 134 -0.64 3.88 -1.59
C ILE A 134 0.45 4.83 -1.14
N GLU A 135 0.03 5.99 -0.66
CA GLU A 135 0.89 7.05 -0.13
C GLU A 135 0.71 7.15 1.39
N GLN A 136 1.65 7.78 2.06
CA GLN A 136 1.58 8.06 3.48
C GLN A 136 1.34 9.54 3.71
N SER A 137 0.70 9.89 4.82
CA SER A 137 0.54 11.29 5.24
C SER A 137 1.88 11.94 5.59
N ASP A 138 1.94 13.27 5.48
CA ASP A 138 3.12 14.02 5.90
C ASP A 138 3.43 13.82 7.39
N GLY A 139 2.39 13.71 8.23
CA GLY A 139 2.48 13.36 9.65
C GLY A 139 2.63 11.86 9.93
N PHE A 140 3.06 11.03 8.96
CA PHE A 140 3.21 9.59 9.18
C PHE A 140 4.35 9.31 10.16
N TRP A 141 4.07 8.55 11.21
CA TRP A 141 5.02 8.11 12.24
C TRP A 141 4.45 6.91 13.01
N LYS A 142 5.14 6.46 14.06
CA LYS A 142 4.77 5.23 14.79
C LYS A 142 3.32 5.24 15.28
N LYS A 143 2.85 6.38 15.80
CA LYS A 143 1.51 6.53 16.41
C LYS A 143 0.43 7.05 15.46
N SER A 144 0.79 7.63 14.32
CA SER A 144 -0.15 8.06 13.27
C SER A 144 0.29 7.45 11.95
N GLN A 145 -0.38 6.36 11.57
CA GLN A 145 -0.09 5.61 10.36
C GLN A 145 -1.24 5.82 9.37
N VAL A 146 -1.37 7.05 8.88
CA VAL A 146 -2.38 7.42 7.88
C VAL A 146 -1.83 7.22 6.48
N THR A 147 -2.57 6.48 5.66
CA THR A 147 -2.25 6.25 4.25
C THR A 147 -3.38 6.68 3.32
N TYR A 148 -3.01 7.03 2.10
CA TYR A 148 -3.93 7.43 1.04
C TYR A 148 -3.83 6.41 -0.09
N SER A 149 -4.92 5.74 -0.44
CA SER A 149 -4.94 4.81 -1.58
C SER A 149 -5.79 5.38 -2.70
N GLY A 150 -5.31 5.27 -3.92
CA GLY A 150 -6.04 5.70 -5.10
C GLY A 150 -5.29 5.40 -6.38
N GLU A 151 -5.68 6.05 -7.47
CA GLU A 151 -5.07 5.87 -8.77
C GLU A 151 -4.35 7.13 -9.24
N TYR A 152 -3.22 6.90 -9.92
CA TYR A 152 -2.50 7.89 -10.68
C TYR A 152 -2.61 7.62 -12.18
N ASN A 153 -2.73 8.68 -12.96
CA ASN A 153 -2.58 8.64 -14.41
C ASN A 153 -1.54 9.69 -14.82
N ASN A 154 -0.40 9.23 -15.37
CA ASN A 154 0.71 10.09 -15.80
C ASN A 154 1.14 11.15 -14.76
N GLY A 155 1.26 10.73 -13.49
CA GLY A 155 1.70 11.58 -12.39
C GLY A 155 0.60 12.42 -11.74
N LYS A 156 -0.65 12.35 -12.22
CA LYS A 156 -1.80 13.06 -11.64
C LYS A 156 -2.71 12.11 -10.86
N LYS A 157 -3.19 12.53 -9.69
CA LYS A 157 -4.21 11.77 -8.95
C LYS A 157 -5.52 11.80 -9.72
N VAL A 158 -6.18 10.66 -9.86
CA VAL A 158 -7.46 10.53 -10.55
C VAL A 158 -8.42 9.65 -9.76
N GLY A 159 -9.72 9.85 -9.98
CA GLY A 159 -10.75 8.98 -9.44
C GLY A 159 -10.88 9.06 -7.92
N LEU A 160 -11.32 7.95 -7.33
CA LEU A 160 -11.54 7.84 -5.89
C LEU A 160 -10.22 7.66 -5.15
N TRP A 161 -10.08 8.42 -4.08
CA TRP A 161 -8.98 8.34 -3.13
C TRP A 161 -9.55 8.06 -1.74
N GLU A 162 -9.09 6.97 -1.15
CA GLU A 162 -9.46 6.48 0.17
C GLU A 162 -8.37 6.84 1.17
N ILE A 163 -8.76 7.13 2.41
CA ILE A 163 -7.85 7.47 3.50
C ILE A 163 -7.98 6.39 4.56
N PHE A 164 -6.89 5.69 4.83
CA PHE A 164 -6.84 4.62 5.83
C PHE A 164 -6.01 5.06 7.03
N CYS A 165 -6.35 4.54 8.20
CA CYS A 165 -5.52 4.66 9.40
C CYS A 165 -5.32 3.28 10.02
N ASN A 166 -4.07 3.01 10.39
CA ASN A 166 -3.72 1.82 11.17
C ASN A 166 -3.64 2.17 12.66
N GLN A 167 -4.53 1.59 13.46
CA GLN A 167 -4.51 1.77 14.92
C GLN A 167 -3.56 0.76 15.57
N GLU A 168 -2.61 1.25 16.37
CA GLU A 168 -1.70 0.39 17.12
C GLU A 168 -2.46 -0.48 18.15
N GLY A 169 -2.16 -1.78 18.21
CA GLY A 169 -2.60 -2.68 19.28
C GLY A 169 -3.94 -3.40 19.11
N LYS A 170 -4.76 -3.06 18.11
CA LYS A 170 -5.92 -3.88 17.68
C LYS A 170 -5.54 -4.65 16.42
N ASN A 171 -6.18 -5.80 16.16
CA ASN A 171 -5.99 -6.59 14.93
C ASN A 171 -5.74 -5.64 13.75
N LYS A 172 -4.59 -5.78 13.06
CA LYS A 172 -4.02 -4.87 12.04
C LYS A 172 -4.91 -4.68 10.79
N GLN A 173 -6.20 -4.42 10.97
CA GLN A 173 -7.14 -4.10 9.90
C GLN A 173 -7.05 -2.60 9.68
N LEU A 174 -6.75 -2.23 8.43
CA LEU A 174 -6.78 -0.84 8.00
C LEU A 174 -8.21 -0.32 8.12
N GLN A 175 -8.36 0.81 8.78
CA GLN A 175 -9.66 1.43 8.98
C GLN A 175 -9.82 2.57 7.98
N LEU A 176 -10.87 2.52 7.14
CA LEU A 176 -11.24 3.62 6.24
C LEU A 176 -11.75 4.80 7.07
N ILE A 177 -11.15 5.98 6.95
CA ILE A 177 -11.49 7.15 7.79
C ILE A 177 -11.83 8.40 6.97
N GLY A 178 -11.68 8.32 5.65
CA GLY A 178 -12.08 9.38 4.75
C GLY A 178 -11.96 8.93 3.31
N CYS A 179 -12.55 9.71 2.41
CA CYS A 179 -12.43 9.49 0.98
C CYS A 179 -12.84 10.75 0.21
N GLY A 180 -12.49 10.79 -1.07
CA GLY A 180 -12.96 11.81 -1.99
C GLY A 180 -12.46 11.60 -3.41
N GLN A 181 -12.92 12.43 -4.34
CA GLN A 181 -12.62 12.27 -5.76
C GLN A 181 -11.71 13.36 -6.30
N TYR A 182 -10.76 12.95 -7.15
CA TYR A 182 -9.95 13.84 -7.96
C TYR A 182 -10.42 13.81 -9.41
N ALA A 183 -10.54 14.99 -10.00
CA ALA A 183 -10.67 15.18 -11.44
C ALA A 183 -9.38 15.74 -12.03
N GLU A 184 -9.14 15.43 -13.29
CA GLU A 184 -8.10 16.07 -14.07
C GLU A 184 -8.49 17.52 -14.37
N LYS A 185 -7.59 18.46 -14.08
CA LYS A 185 -7.81 19.87 -14.41
C LYS A 185 -7.63 20.05 -15.90
N GLN A 186 -8.69 20.43 -16.61
CA GLN A 186 -8.62 20.88 -17.99
C GLN A 186 -8.14 22.35 -18.00
N GLY A 187 -6.95 22.60 -18.55
CA GLY A 187 -6.39 23.95 -18.64
C GLY A 187 -5.14 23.98 -19.50
N TYR A 188 -4.98 25.09 -20.24
CA TYR A 188 -3.98 25.27 -21.30
C TYR A 188 -2.52 25.37 -20.80
N ASN A 189 -2.31 25.47 -19.49
CA ASN A 189 -0.99 25.66 -18.90
C ASN A 189 -0.56 24.35 -18.22
N ASP A 190 0.49 23.73 -18.75
CA ASP A 190 1.05 22.39 -18.48
C ASP A 190 1.39 22.04 -17.00
N PHE A 191 1.05 22.88 -16.03
CA PHE A 191 1.10 22.54 -14.61
C PHE A 191 -0.12 21.71 -14.19
N GLY A 192 -0.46 20.69 -14.99
CA GLY A 192 -1.66 19.85 -14.90
C GLY A 192 -1.77 19.12 -13.57
N GLY A 193 -2.24 19.83 -12.54
CA GLY A 193 -2.58 19.27 -11.24
C GLY A 193 -3.92 18.53 -11.29
N SER A 194 -4.10 17.63 -10.34
CA SER A 194 -5.41 17.05 -10.02
C SER A 194 -6.19 17.99 -9.09
N ILE A 195 -7.49 18.15 -9.32
CA ILE A 195 -8.37 18.98 -8.49
C ILE A 195 -9.33 18.11 -7.68
N LYS A 196 -9.50 18.41 -6.40
CA LYS A 196 -10.54 17.79 -5.58
C LYS A 196 -11.92 18.21 -6.07
N ILE A 197 -12.82 17.25 -6.20
CA ILE A 197 -14.22 17.47 -6.61
C ILE A 197 -15.17 16.60 -5.79
N GLY A 198 -16.44 17.01 -5.72
CA GLY A 198 -17.50 16.21 -5.13
C GLY A 198 -17.44 16.18 -3.61
N LYS A 199 -17.99 15.12 -3.01
CA LYS A 199 -18.01 14.95 -1.56
C LYS A 199 -16.65 14.48 -1.06
N TRP A 200 -16.22 15.05 0.06
CA TRP A 200 -14.96 14.73 0.71
C TRP A 200 -15.16 14.56 2.19
N ILE A 201 -14.49 13.55 2.73
CA ILE A 201 -14.25 13.37 4.15
C ILE A 201 -12.75 13.49 4.34
N GLU A 202 -12.31 14.62 4.89
CA GLU A 202 -10.91 14.93 5.14
C GLU A 202 -10.58 14.78 6.61
N ILE A 203 -9.30 14.58 6.90
CA ILE A 203 -8.79 14.65 8.25
C ILE A 203 -8.10 16.00 8.41
N SER A 204 -8.17 16.58 9.61
CA SER A 204 -7.43 17.80 9.95
C SER A 204 -5.92 17.61 9.72
N ASP A 205 -5.22 18.68 9.36
CA ASP A 205 -3.76 18.64 9.24
C ASP A 205 -3.08 18.63 10.63
N ASP A 206 -3.78 19.11 11.67
CA ASP A 206 -3.29 19.22 13.05
C ASP A 206 -3.41 17.91 13.85
N LEU A 207 -3.27 16.76 13.19
CA LEU A 207 -3.37 15.43 13.79
C LEU A 207 -2.17 15.12 14.69
N TRP A 208 -2.17 15.67 15.88
CA TRP A 208 -1.24 15.28 16.92
C TRP A 208 -1.91 14.27 17.85
N ASP A 209 -1.41 13.05 17.79
CA ASP A 209 -1.44 12.02 18.82
C ASP A 209 -2.79 11.51 19.38
N LYS A 210 -3.96 11.94 18.89
CA LYS A 210 -5.32 11.32 19.08
C LYS A 210 -6.50 12.16 18.59
N SER A 211 -6.30 13.42 18.21
CA SER A 211 -7.35 14.35 17.81
C SER A 211 -7.92 14.01 16.43
N ASN A 212 -8.80 13.01 16.33
CA ASN A 212 -9.45 12.69 15.06
C ASN A 212 -10.55 13.70 14.76
N VAL A 213 -10.17 14.85 14.19
CA VAL A 213 -11.09 15.84 13.63
C VAL A 213 -11.23 15.57 12.14
N PHE A 214 -12.46 15.31 11.70
CA PHE A 214 -12.81 15.09 10.31
C PHE A 214 -13.69 16.21 9.79
N TYR A 215 -13.48 16.56 8.54
CA TYR A 215 -14.25 17.55 7.80
C TYR A 215 -15.02 16.87 6.69
N ASN A 216 -16.35 16.94 6.71
CA ASN A 216 -17.20 16.43 5.65
C ASN A 216 -17.84 17.60 4.90
N GLY A 217 -17.63 17.66 3.59
CA GLY A 217 -18.24 18.70 2.78
C GLY A 217 -18.05 18.47 1.29
N ILE A 218 -18.24 19.53 0.51
CA ILE A 218 -18.21 19.47 -0.95
C ILE A 218 -17.06 20.33 -1.46
N TYR A 219 -16.29 19.75 -2.37
CA TYR A 219 -15.34 20.45 -3.21
C TYR A 219 -15.93 20.74 -4.59
N LYS A 220 -15.70 21.95 -5.09
CA LYS A 220 -15.94 22.33 -6.48
C LYS A 220 -14.71 23.04 -7.00
N ASN A 221 -14.11 22.53 -8.09
CA ASN A 221 -12.90 23.08 -8.70
C ASN A 221 -11.73 23.26 -7.71
N GLY A 222 -11.54 22.30 -6.80
CA GLY A 222 -10.49 22.36 -5.79
C GLY A 222 -10.77 23.30 -4.62
N GLN A 223 -11.93 23.96 -4.56
CA GLN A 223 -12.33 24.83 -3.45
C GLN A 223 -13.42 24.19 -2.59
N LYS A 224 -13.31 24.35 -1.27
CA LYS A 224 -14.35 24.00 -0.31
C LYS A 224 -15.54 24.92 -0.51
N ILE A 225 -16.73 24.36 -0.71
CA ILE A 225 -17.97 25.14 -0.91
C ILE A 225 -19.05 24.70 0.08
N GLY A 226 -19.93 25.66 0.41
CA GLY A 226 -21.11 25.40 1.25
C GLY A 226 -20.76 25.04 2.68
N ARG A 227 -21.65 24.24 3.30
CA ARG A 227 -21.52 23.79 4.69
C ARG A 227 -20.52 22.64 4.80
N TRP A 228 -19.68 22.71 5.82
CA TRP A 228 -18.75 21.67 6.21
C TRP A 228 -19.07 21.21 7.63
N ASP A 229 -19.40 19.93 7.77
CA ASP A 229 -19.62 19.33 9.08
C ASP A 229 -18.29 18.89 9.68
N ILE A 230 -18.10 19.18 10.96
CA ILE A 230 -16.90 18.85 11.72
C ILE A 230 -17.25 17.72 12.69
N TYR A 231 -16.49 16.63 12.64
CA TYR A 231 -16.64 15.49 13.54
C TYR A 231 -15.37 15.37 14.36
N ALA A 232 -15.48 15.46 15.68
CA ALA A 232 -14.35 15.26 16.58
C ALA A 232 -14.58 13.99 17.40
N LYS A 233 -13.58 13.11 17.44
CA LYS A 233 -13.62 11.96 18.35
C LYS A 233 -13.52 12.44 19.80
N GLN A 234 -14.60 12.29 20.58
CA GLN A 234 -14.49 12.37 22.03
C GLN A 234 -13.70 11.15 22.54
N SER A 235 -12.62 11.42 23.27
CA SER A 235 -11.80 10.36 23.87
C SER A 235 -12.62 9.60 24.91
N GLY A 236 -13.11 8.40 24.58
CA GLY A 236 -13.73 7.49 25.56
C GLY A 236 -14.90 6.65 25.06
N VAL A 237 -15.58 7.02 23.97
CA VAL A 237 -16.75 6.28 23.47
C VAL A 237 -16.57 5.98 21.98
N CYS A 238 -16.66 4.70 21.61
CA CYS A 238 -16.31 4.20 20.27
C CYS A 238 -17.48 4.20 19.27
N ASN A 239 -18.66 4.67 19.68
CA ASN A 239 -19.91 4.41 18.95
C ASN A 239 -20.20 5.43 17.82
N ASP A 240 -19.70 6.67 17.90
CA ASP A 240 -19.98 7.70 16.87
C ASP A 240 -19.30 7.42 15.52
N PHE A 241 -18.28 6.57 15.52
CA PHE A 241 -17.63 6.13 14.31
C PHE A 241 -18.54 5.23 13.47
N GLU A 242 -19.41 4.43 14.08
CA GLU A 242 -20.27 3.52 13.33
C GLU A 242 -21.23 4.28 12.42
N LEU A 243 -21.73 5.44 12.87
CA LEU A 243 -22.52 6.34 12.02
C LEU A 243 -21.71 6.96 10.89
N MET A 244 -20.43 7.29 11.14
CA MET A 244 -19.51 7.78 10.12
C MET A 244 -19.20 6.69 9.09
N TYR A 245 -18.98 5.45 9.54
CA TYR A 245 -18.79 4.27 8.69
C TYR A 245 -19.99 4.03 7.80
N GLN A 246 -21.19 4.02 8.37
CA GLN A 246 -22.41 3.90 7.59
C GLN A 246 -22.53 5.01 6.53
N LYS A 247 -22.11 6.24 6.84
CA LYS A 247 -22.08 7.33 5.85
C LYS A 247 -21.02 7.11 4.77
N ILE A 248 -19.83 6.67 5.14
CA ILE A 248 -18.74 6.35 4.21
C ILE A 248 -19.15 5.19 3.30
N ASP A 249 -19.67 4.10 3.86
CA ASP A 249 -20.12 2.92 3.12
C ASP A 249 -21.27 3.28 2.18
N ASN A 250 -22.24 4.08 2.62
CA ASN A 250 -23.30 4.58 1.74
C ASN A 250 -22.76 5.48 0.62
N MET A 251 -21.74 6.30 0.90
CA MET A 251 -21.10 7.13 -0.11
C MET A 251 -20.31 6.28 -1.10
N TYR A 252 -19.58 5.28 -0.60
CA TYR A 252 -18.80 4.34 -1.39
C TYR A 252 -19.69 3.51 -2.30
N PHE A 253 -20.75 2.93 -1.74
CA PHE A 253 -21.75 2.17 -2.49
C PHE A 253 -22.35 3.01 -3.61
N LYS A 254 -22.75 4.26 -3.34
CA LYS A 254 -23.26 5.17 -4.37
C LYS A 254 -22.24 5.46 -5.47
N LEU A 255 -20.98 5.67 -5.12
CA LEU A 255 -19.92 5.97 -6.10
C LEU A 255 -19.58 4.75 -6.96
N VAL A 256 -19.35 3.59 -6.35
CA VAL A 256 -19.00 2.34 -7.04
C VAL A 256 -20.13 1.88 -7.96
N VAL A 257 -21.38 1.95 -7.49
CA VAL A 257 -22.54 1.58 -8.31
C VAL A 257 -22.68 2.51 -9.52
N VAL A 258 -22.50 3.82 -9.34
CA VAL A 258 -22.57 4.79 -10.45
C VAL A 258 -21.46 4.53 -11.49
N ASP A 259 -20.22 4.28 -11.07
CA ASP A 259 -19.13 3.97 -11.99
C ASP A 259 -19.34 2.64 -12.72
N HIS A 260 -19.84 1.62 -12.04
CA HIS A 260 -20.16 0.33 -12.66
C HIS A 260 -21.27 0.48 -13.71
N ILE A 261 -22.33 1.24 -13.41
CA ILE A 261 -23.42 1.53 -14.35
C ILE A 261 -22.91 2.31 -15.55
N LYS A 262 -22.08 3.35 -15.36
CA LYS A 262 -21.48 4.12 -16.47
C LYS A 262 -20.66 3.24 -17.39
N LYS A 263 -19.84 2.34 -16.83
CA LYS A 263 -19.04 1.39 -17.59
C LYS A 263 -19.92 0.45 -18.41
N LEU A 264 -20.98 -0.09 -17.81
CA LEU A 264 -21.94 -0.97 -18.49
C LEU A 264 -22.68 -0.26 -19.64
N ILE A 265 -23.09 0.99 -19.43
CA ILE A 265 -23.70 1.82 -20.48
C ILE A 265 -22.72 2.02 -21.65
N LEU A 266 -21.46 2.33 -21.37
CA LEU A 266 -20.43 2.52 -22.40
C LEU A 266 -20.19 1.24 -23.21
N GLU A 267 -20.14 0.08 -22.54
CA GLU A 267 -20.00 -1.23 -23.20
C GLU A 267 -21.20 -1.56 -24.10
N ILE A 268 -22.43 -1.25 -23.67
CA ILE A 268 -23.64 -1.42 -24.48
C ILE A 268 -23.60 -0.51 -25.71
N GLN A 269 -23.24 0.76 -25.55
CA GLN A 269 -23.13 1.72 -26.65
C GLN A 269 -22.10 1.26 -27.69
N LEU A 270 -20.95 0.76 -27.27
CA LEU A 270 -19.93 0.21 -28.17
C LEU A 270 -20.43 -0.99 -28.96
N ARG A 271 -21.16 -1.91 -28.32
CA ARG A 271 -21.73 -3.10 -28.99
C ARG A 271 -22.83 -2.74 -30.00
N LEU A 272 -23.71 -1.82 -29.65
CA LEU A 272 -24.79 -1.36 -30.54
C LEU A 272 -24.24 -0.55 -31.71
N GLY A 273 -23.25 0.31 -31.47
CA GLY A 273 -22.58 1.09 -32.52
C GLY A 273 -21.88 0.21 -33.55
N SER A 274 -21.18 -0.86 -33.12
CA SER A 274 -20.56 -1.80 -34.05
C SER A 274 -21.58 -2.62 -34.87
N GLY A 275 -22.73 -2.97 -34.27
CA GLY A 275 -23.77 -3.72 -34.95
C GLY A 275 -24.46 -2.91 -36.06
N LEU A 276 -24.75 -1.63 -35.78
CA LEU A 276 -25.34 -0.73 -36.79
C LEU A 276 -24.39 -0.46 -37.96
N ILE A 277 -23.08 -0.33 -37.71
CA ILE A 277 -22.07 -0.17 -38.77
C ILE A 277 -21.98 -1.43 -39.65
N GLN A 278 -22.00 -2.63 -39.05
CA GLN A 278 -22.01 -3.88 -39.82
C GLN A 278 -23.27 -4.01 -40.70
N MET A 279 -24.44 -3.64 -40.18
CA MET A 279 -25.68 -3.68 -40.97
C MET A 279 -25.66 -2.71 -42.17
N MET A 280 -25.05 -1.53 -42.02
CA MET A 280 -24.91 -0.59 -43.14
C MET A 280 -23.91 -1.08 -44.19
N VAL A 281 -22.81 -1.72 -43.78
CA VAL A 281 -21.80 -2.26 -44.72
C VAL A 281 -22.35 -3.41 -45.54
N PHE A 282 -23.15 -4.31 -44.96
CA PHE A 282 -23.78 -5.40 -45.72
C PHE A 282 -24.93 -4.94 -46.62
N GLY A 283 -25.64 -3.88 -46.24
CA GLY A 283 -26.71 -3.30 -47.07
C GLY A 283 -26.21 -2.64 -48.36
N MET A 284 -25.00 -2.07 -48.35
CA MET A 284 -24.43 -1.37 -49.53
C MET A 284 -23.69 -2.30 -50.52
N SER A 285 -23.46 -3.57 -50.19
CA SER A 285 -22.84 -4.54 -51.11
C SER A 285 -23.85 -5.35 -51.94
N VAL A 286 -25.15 -5.12 -51.76
CA VAL A 286 -26.24 -5.86 -52.45
C VAL A 286 -27.04 -4.97 -53.42
N MET A 287 -26.60 -3.73 -53.64
CA MET A 287 -27.08 -2.85 -54.72
C MET A 287 -25.95 -2.57 -55.70
#